data_AF-A0A124C3X8-F1
#
_entry.id   AF-A0A124C3X8-F1
#
_cell.length_a   1.000
_cell.length_b   1.000
_cell.length_c   1.000
_cell.angle_alpha   90.00
_cell.angle_beta   90.00
_cell.angle_gamma   90.00
#
_symmetry.space_group_name_H-M   'P 1'
#
loop_
_entity.id
_entity.type
_entity.pdbx_description
1 polymer ?
#
loop_
_entity_poly.entity_id
_entity_poly.type
_entity_poly.pdbx_seq_one_letter_code
_entity_poly.pdbx_strand_id
1 'polypeptide(L)'
;MTTLPVGEQTHQAVLPQQPALESVGADTPGSRDETAHGHPADARGTGGRHGRGETGGHGTRARRRHAETAAPAAREAEKGDGDVPTDTDAYAGGIGAGRVFVLSKDGKPLMPCHPARARELLGKGRAAVARQVPFTIRLRDRTLTESEVDGVQLRIDPGSRGTGLVLTDEKKETKGEGRTVTVRRGLISVELRHRGSQIHLCMLQRAGYRHRRRSTNCRYRARRSQNRVAALGRLPRSLRHRVDTTVSIATRMCRYAPITEIHVESVAFDTHSMSADSTPRGVEYRHGPLAGTDARAYLRTRWGSACAYCGATGVPLNIDHLQPRSRGGSDRVSNLVLACAPCNQAKGSQPVRIFLAHRPELLAEILRQARAPLHDAAAMNSTRLRLLESLARLGRPVHGWPGVLTQRMRITAGLRKTHTLDALCVGAPDHEGGSTVVRVPRHVLVVKATGRGSYARTTPDRFGFPRLRRARGKQHFGYATGDLVRASVPSGKWAGTWTGRISVRARGQHSLATPRGRINVNHRNLRLLQRGDGYGYGRRDDIADDSLGKSLERLPVAS
;
A
#
# COMPACT_ATOMS: atom_id res chain seq x y z
N MET A 1 -71.41 -6.89 32.58
CA MET A 1 -70.30 -7.83 32.29
C MET A 1 -70.19 -7.94 30.77
N THR A 2 -69.71 -6.95 30.01
CA THR A 2 -68.45 -6.18 30.01
C THR A 2 -67.21 -7.03 29.72
N THR A 3 -66.78 -7.05 28.44
CA THR A 3 -65.43 -6.70 27.91
C THR A 3 -65.45 -6.85 26.38
N LEU A 4 -65.69 -5.76 25.64
CA LEU A 4 -64.71 -4.84 25.02
C LEU A 4 -64.06 -5.34 23.70
N PRO A 5 -64.23 -4.60 22.58
CA PRO A 5 -63.61 -4.86 21.28
C PRO A 5 -62.38 -3.97 21.01
N VAL A 6 -61.56 -4.38 20.02
CA VAL A 6 -60.50 -3.65 19.26
C VAL A 6 -59.42 -2.87 20.04
N GLY A 7 -58.16 -3.23 19.80
CA GLY A 7 -57.00 -2.39 20.09
C GLY A 7 -55.99 -2.43 18.94
N GLU A 8 -55.79 -1.28 18.30
CA GLU A 8 -54.84 -1.00 17.22
C GLU A 8 -53.42 -1.49 17.56
N GLN A 9 -52.81 -2.31 16.68
CA GLN A 9 -51.35 -2.43 16.69
C GLN A 9 -50.75 -1.22 16.00
N THR A 10 -50.54 -0.21 16.83
CA THR A 10 -49.67 0.93 16.65
C THR A 10 -48.38 0.56 15.89
N HIS A 11 -48.17 1.29 14.80
CA HIS A 11 -46.88 1.46 14.16
C HIS A 11 -45.84 1.97 15.18
N GLN A 12 -45.09 1.07 15.82
CA GLN A 12 -43.76 1.47 16.28
C GLN A 12 -42.80 1.43 15.09
N ALA A 13 -42.83 2.54 14.35
CA ALA A 13 -41.75 2.95 13.49
C ALA A 13 -40.46 2.86 14.32
N VAL A 14 -39.63 1.86 14.01
CA VAL A 14 -38.24 1.82 14.46
C VAL A 14 -37.63 3.14 14.00
N LEU A 15 -37.39 4.03 14.96
CA LEU A 15 -36.71 5.30 14.72
C LEU A 15 -35.45 5.00 13.90
N PRO A 16 -35.27 5.64 12.73
CA PRO A 16 -34.06 5.42 11.94
C PRO A 16 -32.87 5.78 12.82
N GLN A 17 -32.05 4.78 13.14
CA GLN A 17 -30.78 5.00 13.82
C GLN A 17 -30.02 6.09 13.06
N GLN A 18 -29.56 7.10 13.80
CA GLN A 18 -28.75 8.16 13.21
C GLN A 18 -27.59 7.54 12.41
N PRO A 19 -27.34 8.01 11.17
CA PRO A 19 -26.20 7.57 10.39
C PRO A 19 -24.92 7.69 11.23
N ALA A 20 -24.02 6.72 11.11
CA ALA A 20 -22.67 6.90 11.61
C ALA A 20 -22.15 8.26 11.12
N LEU A 21 -21.54 9.04 12.03
CA LEU A 21 -21.03 10.42 11.88
C LEU A 21 -19.88 10.55 10.84
N GLU A 22 -20.06 9.97 9.66
CA GLU A 22 -19.37 10.28 8.41
C GLU A 22 -20.45 10.53 7.33
N SER A 23 -21.27 11.58 7.51
CA SER A 23 -22.25 12.02 6.51
C SER A 23 -21.60 12.74 5.32
N VAL A 24 -20.31 13.06 5.39
CA VAL A 24 -19.59 13.69 4.29
C VAL A 24 -18.80 12.63 3.53
N GLY A 25 -19.36 12.19 2.41
CA GLY A 25 -18.54 11.62 1.34
C GLY A 25 -17.50 12.67 0.97
N ALA A 26 -16.22 12.36 1.22
CA ALA A 26 -15.11 13.22 0.81
C ALA A 26 -14.98 13.17 -0.72
N ASP A 27 -15.87 13.90 -1.39
CA ASP A 27 -15.59 14.49 -2.68
C ASP A 27 -14.39 15.41 -2.47
N THR A 28 -13.31 15.07 -3.14
CA THR A 28 -12.20 16.00 -3.34
C THR A 28 -12.76 17.09 -4.27
N PRO A 29 -12.91 18.35 -3.85
CA PRO A 29 -13.22 19.41 -4.79
C PRO A 29 -12.00 19.52 -5.72
N GLY A 30 -12.19 19.36 -7.03
CA GLY A 30 -11.13 19.64 -8.01
C GLY A 30 -10.76 18.54 -9.01
N SER A 31 -11.71 17.73 -9.48
CA SER A 31 -11.53 16.99 -10.74
C SER A 31 -12.70 17.26 -11.70
N ARG A 32 -12.96 18.54 -11.97
CA ARG A 32 -13.78 19.00 -13.08
C ARG A 32 -12.86 19.17 -14.30
N ASP A 33 -12.59 18.07 -15.02
CA ASP A 33 -12.03 18.11 -16.37
C ASP A 33 -12.94 17.30 -17.28
N GLU A 34 -14.01 17.99 -17.69
CA GLU A 34 -14.62 18.06 -19.02
C GLU A 34 -14.32 16.94 -20.03
N THR A 35 -15.37 16.29 -20.50
CA THR A 35 -15.79 16.37 -21.93
C THR A 35 -17.09 15.60 -22.16
N ALA A 36 -17.98 16.24 -22.91
CA ALA A 36 -19.25 15.78 -23.51
C ALA A 36 -20.55 15.94 -22.69
N HIS A 37 -21.01 17.19 -22.56
CA HIS A 37 -22.38 17.53 -22.94
C HIS A 37 -22.49 17.26 -24.46
N GLY A 38 -23.42 16.50 -25.04
CA GLY A 38 -24.84 16.35 -24.75
C GLY A 38 -25.61 17.22 -25.73
N HIS A 39 -26.11 16.63 -26.84
CA HIS A 39 -27.32 16.97 -27.64
C HIS A 39 -27.26 16.22 -29.00
N PRO A 40 -28.40 15.97 -29.70
CA PRO A 40 -29.29 14.83 -29.48
C PRO A 40 -29.25 13.84 -30.67
N ALA A 41 -29.79 12.63 -30.45
CA ALA A 41 -29.96 11.64 -31.51
C ALA A 41 -31.29 11.89 -32.22
N ASP A 42 -31.23 12.23 -33.50
CA ASP A 42 -32.37 12.08 -34.40
C ASP A 42 -32.56 10.60 -34.76
N ALA A 43 -33.83 10.20 -34.69
CA ALA A 43 -34.29 8.85 -34.99
C ALA A 43 -34.26 8.58 -36.50
N ARG A 44 -33.74 7.40 -36.91
CA ARG A 44 -34.27 6.60 -38.04
C ARG A 44 -34.06 5.11 -37.74
N GLY A 45 -35.07 4.31 -38.09
CA GLY A 45 -35.26 2.94 -37.65
C GLY A 45 -34.81 1.84 -38.63
N THR A 46 -35.31 0.63 -38.32
CA THR A 46 -35.22 -0.66 -39.05
C THR A 46 -33.82 -1.27 -39.13
N GLY A 47 -33.58 -2.57 -39.01
CA GLY A 47 -34.36 -3.79 -38.85
C GLY A 47 -33.35 -4.95 -38.89
N GLY A 48 -33.67 -6.11 -38.32
CA GLY A 48 -32.78 -7.28 -38.39
C GLY A 48 -33.02 -8.29 -37.27
N ARG A 49 -34.06 -9.10 -37.45
CA ARG A 49 -34.30 -10.34 -36.68
C ARG A 49 -33.21 -11.35 -37.02
N HIS A 50 -32.68 -12.04 -36.00
CA HIS A 50 -32.40 -13.49 -35.93
C HIS A 50 -32.22 -13.77 -34.42
N GLY A 51 -32.85 -14.71 -33.74
CA GLY A 51 -33.46 -15.96 -34.15
C GLY A 51 -32.91 -17.06 -33.24
N ARG A 52 -33.69 -17.43 -32.20
CA ARG A 52 -33.76 -18.69 -31.43
C ARG A 52 -32.49 -19.34 -30.84
N GLY A 53 -32.66 -19.88 -29.62
CA GLY A 53 -31.80 -20.91 -29.06
C GLY A 53 -32.04 -21.14 -27.56
N GLU A 54 -33.28 -21.43 -27.17
CA GLU A 54 -33.58 -22.02 -25.87
C GLU A 54 -33.43 -23.55 -25.96
N THR A 55 -32.73 -24.15 -25.02
CA THR A 55 -32.95 -25.55 -24.60
C THR A 55 -32.73 -25.66 -23.10
N GLY A 56 -33.79 -26.02 -22.39
CA GLY A 56 -33.76 -26.41 -20.99
C GLY A 56 -33.44 -27.90 -20.80
N GLY A 57 -33.15 -28.26 -19.56
CA GLY A 57 -33.06 -29.63 -19.03
C GLY A 57 -32.89 -29.52 -17.50
N HIS A 58 -33.98 -29.61 -16.74
CA HIS A 58 -34.45 -30.82 -16.04
C HIS A 58 -33.48 -31.31 -14.96
N GLY A 59 -33.99 -31.28 -13.73
CA GLY A 59 -33.23 -31.56 -12.51
C GLY A 59 -33.39 -33.00 -12.01
N THR A 60 -32.64 -33.28 -10.95
CA THR A 60 -32.81 -34.45 -10.08
C THR A 60 -32.48 -34.07 -8.64
N ARG A 61 -33.48 -34.24 -7.75
CA ARG A 61 -33.36 -34.52 -6.30
C ARG A 61 -32.85 -35.97 -6.13
N ALA A 62 -32.37 -36.50 -5.02
CA ALA A 62 -32.00 -36.09 -3.66
C ALA A 62 -31.22 -37.28 -3.06
N ARG A 63 -30.43 -37.10 -1.99
CA ARG A 63 -30.37 -38.04 -0.85
C ARG A 63 -29.62 -37.45 0.35
N ARG A 64 -30.21 -37.70 1.52
CA ARG A 64 -29.81 -37.29 2.87
C ARG A 64 -28.64 -38.14 3.39
N ARG A 65 -27.89 -37.61 4.36
CA ARG A 65 -27.60 -38.28 5.65
C ARG A 65 -27.14 -37.24 6.71
N HIS A 66 -27.64 -37.50 7.93
CA HIS A 66 -27.49 -36.88 9.25
C HIS A 66 -26.03 -36.94 9.78
N ALA A 67 -25.57 -36.38 10.91
CA ALA A 67 -25.98 -35.35 11.89
C ALA A 67 -24.75 -35.15 12.83
N GLU A 68 -24.75 -34.06 13.62
CA GLU A 68 -24.03 -33.86 14.90
C GLU A 68 -22.48 -33.73 14.84
N THR A 69 -21.78 -32.84 15.56
CA THR A 69 -22.04 -32.25 16.88
C THR A 69 -21.18 -30.97 17.10
N ALA A 70 -21.74 -30.02 17.84
CA ALA A 70 -21.16 -29.11 18.85
C ALA A 70 -19.77 -28.43 18.67
N ALA A 71 -19.79 -27.09 18.67
CA ALA A 71 -18.76 -26.21 19.28
C ALA A 71 -18.98 -26.16 20.82
N PRO A 72 -18.08 -25.65 21.71
CA PRO A 72 -17.60 -24.25 21.69
C PRO A 72 -16.25 -23.92 22.40
N ALA A 73 -15.90 -22.61 22.34
CA ALA A 73 -15.19 -21.76 23.34
C ALA A 73 -13.75 -22.13 23.77
N ALA A 74 -12.72 -21.26 23.75
CA ALA A 74 -12.53 -19.85 24.10
C ALA A 74 -12.66 -19.50 25.60
N ARG A 75 -11.50 -19.41 26.28
CA ARG A 75 -11.04 -18.50 27.39
C ARG A 75 -9.81 -19.18 28.03
N GLU A 76 -8.69 -18.52 28.29
CA GLU A 76 -8.36 -17.55 29.36
C GLU A 76 -7.21 -16.63 28.87
N ALA A 77 -7.31 -15.29 28.82
CA ALA A 77 -7.15 -14.32 29.91
C ALA A 77 -5.80 -14.47 30.65
N GLU A 78 -4.76 -13.76 30.18
CA GLU A 78 -4.17 -12.60 30.89
C GLU A 78 -3.60 -12.95 32.28
N LYS A 79 -2.30 -13.28 32.32
CA LYS A 79 -1.30 -12.89 33.34
C LYS A 79 0.05 -13.50 32.97
N GLY A 80 1.11 -12.69 32.93
CA GLY A 80 2.47 -13.16 32.68
C GLY A 80 3.28 -12.14 31.89
N ASP A 81 3.92 -11.24 32.62
CA ASP A 81 5.12 -10.52 32.22
C ASP A 81 6.20 -11.46 31.66
N GLY A 82 7.16 -10.88 30.94
CA GLY A 82 8.51 -11.41 30.88
C GLY A 82 8.87 -12.15 29.60
N ASP A 83 9.93 -11.65 28.98
CA ASP A 83 10.75 -12.22 27.92
C ASP A 83 10.92 -13.74 27.96
N VAL A 84 10.96 -14.39 26.79
CA VAL A 84 11.98 -15.41 26.44
C VAL A 84 12.19 -15.36 24.91
N PRO A 85 13.44 -15.46 24.41
CA PRO A 85 13.84 -15.06 23.08
C PRO A 85 13.69 -16.20 22.07
N THR A 86 13.67 -15.88 20.78
CA THR A 86 14.22 -16.75 19.72
C THR A 86 14.31 -16.00 18.38
N ASP A 87 15.56 -15.70 18.05
CA ASP A 87 16.17 -15.60 16.71
C ASP A 87 15.68 -14.52 15.72
N THR A 88 16.06 -13.28 16.01
CA THR A 88 16.65 -12.39 14.99
C THR A 88 17.80 -11.65 15.68
N ASP A 89 18.97 -12.28 15.79
CA ASP A 89 20.14 -11.87 16.60
C ASP A 89 20.79 -10.50 16.30
N ALA A 90 20.09 -9.55 15.65
CA ALA A 90 20.63 -8.22 15.37
C ALA A 90 19.84 -7.04 15.97
N TYR A 91 18.50 -7.14 16.14
CA TYR A 91 17.69 -6.02 16.65
C TYR A 91 17.55 -6.11 18.17
N ALA A 92 18.24 -5.23 18.90
CA ALA A 92 18.20 -5.20 20.37
C ALA A 92 17.00 -4.42 20.97
N GLY A 93 16.08 -3.92 20.13
CA GLY A 93 14.90 -3.17 20.58
C GLY A 93 13.62 -4.01 20.72
N GLY A 94 12.57 -3.41 21.28
CA GLY A 94 11.32 -4.11 21.56
C GLY A 94 10.38 -4.24 20.36
N ILE A 95 9.81 -5.43 20.15
CA ILE A 95 8.70 -5.64 19.20
C ILE A 95 7.38 -5.49 19.96
N GLY A 96 6.54 -4.53 19.55
CA GLY A 96 5.31 -4.21 20.30
C GLY A 96 4.03 -4.19 19.47
N ALA A 97 2.88 -4.30 20.15
CA ALA A 97 1.57 -4.18 19.50
C ALA A 97 1.37 -2.78 18.88
N GLY A 98 0.97 -2.72 17.60
CA GLY A 98 0.63 -1.46 16.94
C GLY A 98 -0.46 -0.70 17.70
N ARG A 99 -0.36 0.63 17.74
CA ARG A 99 -1.32 1.50 18.46
C ARG A 99 -2.65 1.63 17.70
N VAL A 100 -3.68 2.03 18.43
CA VAL A 100 -5.02 2.33 17.92
C VAL A 100 -5.19 3.85 17.84
N PHE A 101 -5.75 4.34 16.73
CA PHE A 101 -6.07 5.75 16.59
C PHE A 101 -7.21 6.15 17.53
N VAL A 102 -7.08 7.33 18.15
CA VAL A 102 -8.05 7.85 19.10
C VAL A 102 -8.49 9.24 18.66
N LEU A 103 -9.80 9.47 18.64
CA LEU A 103 -10.40 10.78 18.44
C LEU A 103 -11.05 11.25 19.74
N SER A 104 -10.98 12.55 20.02
CA SER A 104 -11.72 13.19 21.09
C SER A 104 -13.23 13.12 20.84
N LYS A 105 -14.02 13.51 21.84
CA LYS A 105 -15.47 13.69 21.74
C LYS A 105 -15.86 14.54 20.54
N ASP A 106 -15.06 15.54 20.15
CA ASP A 106 -15.32 16.44 19.02
C ASP A 106 -14.78 15.93 17.68
N GLY A 107 -14.22 14.72 17.66
CA GLY A 107 -13.65 14.10 16.46
C GLY A 107 -12.26 14.63 16.09
N LYS A 108 -11.57 15.33 17.00
CA LYS A 108 -10.19 15.80 16.81
C LYS A 108 -9.21 14.69 17.19
N PRO A 109 -8.04 14.57 16.52
CA PRO A 109 -7.11 13.50 16.81
C PRO A 109 -6.43 13.67 18.17
N LEU A 110 -6.32 12.57 18.91
CA LEU A 110 -5.57 12.44 20.17
C LEU A 110 -4.41 11.46 20.01
N MET A 111 -3.55 11.35 21.02
CA MET A 111 -2.44 10.39 21.03
C MET A 111 -2.95 8.95 20.82
N PRO A 112 -2.35 8.17 19.90
CA PRO A 112 -2.69 6.77 19.72
C PRO A 112 -2.46 5.95 20.99
N CYS A 113 -3.36 5.02 21.32
CA CYS A 113 -3.29 4.25 22.56
C CYS A 113 -3.00 2.75 22.32
N HIS A 114 -2.64 2.04 23.40
CA HIS A 114 -2.46 0.59 23.36
C HIS A 114 -3.78 -0.12 23.04
N PRO A 115 -3.78 -1.22 22.24
CA PRO A 115 -5.01 -1.98 21.97
C PRO A 115 -5.76 -2.45 23.23
N ALA A 116 -5.05 -2.79 24.32
CA ALA A 116 -5.67 -3.13 25.60
C ALA A 116 -6.47 -1.96 26.19
N ARG A 117 -5.91 -0.74 26.15
CA ARG A 117 -6.62 0.48 26.57
C ARG A 117 -7.82 0.76 25.68
N ALA A 118 -7.71 0.55 24.37
CA ALA A 118 -8.85 0.68 23.46
C ALA A 118 -9.98 -0.33 23.79
N ARG A 119 -9.64 -1.59 24.10
CA ARG A 119 -10.60 -2.61 24.56
C ARG A 119 -11.29 -2.18 25.85
N GLU A 120 -10.52 -1.70 26.82
CA GLU A 120 -11.05 -1.22 28.10
C GLU A 120 -12.02 -0.04 27.92
N LEU A 121 -11.66 0.97 27.13
CA LEU A 121 -12.50 2.13 26.86
C LEU A 121 -13.81 1.76 26.14
N LEU A 122 -13.75 0.81 25.21
CA LEU A 122 -14.93 0.28 24.53
C LEU A 122 -15.80 -0.55 25.48
N GLY A 123 -15.19 -1.41 26.31
CA GLY A 123 -15.89 -2.26 27.27
C GLY A 123 -16.62 -1.45 28.35
N LYS A 124 -16.03 -0.34 28.80
CA LYS A 124 -16.64 0.61 29.74
C LYS A 124 -17.64 1.57 29.08
N GLY A 125 -17.89 1.46 27.77
CA GLY A 125 -18.81 2.36 27.05
C GLY A 125 -18.34 3.81 26.91
N ARG A 126 -17.08 4.12 27.29
CA ARG A 126 -16.47 5.46 27.23
C ARG A 126 -16.00 5.85 25.83
N ALA A 127 -15.89 4.88 24.92
CA ALA A 127 -15.58 5.10 23.53
C ALA A 127 -16.55 4.37 22.59
N ALA A 128 -16.62 4.81 21.34
CA ALA A 128 -17.30 4.13 20.26
C ALA A 128 -16.32 3.88 19.10
N VAL A 129 -16.58 2.84 18.30
CA VAL A 129 -15.82 2.61 17.08
C VAL A 129 -16.20 3.67 16.05
N ALA A 130 -15.26 4.56 15.72
CA ALA A 130 -15.44 5.57 14.69
C ALA A 130 -15.12 5.01 13.30
N ARG A 131 -14.16 4.08 13.22
CA ARG A 131 -13.74 3.44 11.97
C ARG A 131 -13.26 2.02 12.22
N GLN A 132 -13.58 1.11 11.31
CA GLN A 132 -13.12 -0.27 11.37
C GLN A 132 -11.68 -0.42 10.86
N VAL A 133 -11.36 0.20 9.72
CA VAL A 133 -10.01 0.11 9.13
C VAL A 133 -9.58 1.45 8.46
N PRO A 134 -8.44 2.05 8.87
CA PRO A 134 -7.69 1.70 10.08
C PRO A 134 -8.59 1.79 11.32
N PHE A 135 -8.33 0.95 12.32
CA PHE A 135 -9.18 0.88 13.51
C PHE A 135 -9.01 2.17 14.32
N THR A 136 -10.13 2.87 14.52
CA THR A 136 -10.17 4.18 15.18
C THR A 136 -11.33 4.21 16.15
N ILE A 137 -11.05 4.60 17.39
CA ILE A 137 -12.07 4.84 18.41
C ILE A 137 -12.29 6.34 18.61
N ARG A 138 -13.49 6.73 19.00
CA ARG A 138 -13.84 8.10 19.42
C ARG A 138 -14.30 8.07 20.86
N LEU A 139 -13.69 8.87 21.72
CA LEU A 139 -14.09 9.04 23.11
C LEU A 139 -15.45 9.74 23.17
N ARG A 140 -16.23 9.47 24.22
CA ARG A 140 -17.56 10.09 24.42
C ARG A 140 -17.55 11.17 25.49
N ASP A 141 -16.55 11.14 26.34
CA ASP A 141 -16.50 11.77 27.65
C ASP A 141 -15.34 12.76 27.79
N ARG A 142 -14.50 12.91 26.76
CA ARG A 142 -13.32 13.79 26.80
C ARG A 142 -13.11 14.56 25.50
N THR A 143 -12.96 15.87 25.59
CA THR A 143 -12.67 16.79 24.47
C THR A 143 -11.16 16.92 24.21
N LEU A 144 -10.78 17.64 23.15
CA LEU A 144 -9.36 17.91 22.89
C LEU A 144 -8.74 18.85 23.93
N THR A 145 -9.48 19.87 24.37
CA THR A 145 -9.02 20.87 25.34
C THR A 145 -8.77 20.28 26.73
N GLU A 146 -9.46 19.19 27.07
CA GLU A 146 -9.27 18.42 28.31
C GLU A 146 -8.16 17.37 28.19
N SER A 147 -7.42 17.35 27.08
CA SER A 147 -6.41 16.33 26.78
C SER A 147 -5.05 16.95 26.52
N GLU A 148 -4.02 16.37 27.11
CA GLU A 148 -2.63 16.63 26.74
C GLU A 148 -2.25 15.85 25.49
N VAL A 149 -1.63 16.53 24.53
CA VAL A 149 -1.24 15.95 23.24
C VAL A 149 0.16 16.42 22.86
N ASP A 150 1.14 15.56 23.10
CA ASP A 150 2.56 15.81 22.75
C ASP A 150 2.78 15.88 21.22
N GLY A 151 1.92 15.20 20.47
CA GLY A 151 2.05 15.07 19.02
C GLY A 151 2.88 13.86 18.59
N VAL A 152 2.79 13.55 17.30
CA VAL A 152 3.54 12.45 16.67
C VAL A 152 4.14 12.90 15.35
N GLN A 153 5.18 12.22 14.90
CA GLN A 153 5.79 12.47 13.60
C GLN A 153 5.34 11.41 12.59
N LEU A 154 5.18 11.82 11.34
CA LEU A 154 4.93 10.91 10.22
C LEU A 154 6.21 10.73 9.40
N ARG A 155 6.69 9.50 9.28
CA ARG A 155 7.88 9.17 8.49
C ARG A 155 7.49 8.34 7.26
N ILE A 156 8.03 8.71 6.10
CA ILE A 156 7.62 8.18 4.80
C ILE A 156 8.86 7.74 4.01
N ASP A 157 8.88 6.49 3.56
CA ASP A 157 9.85 5.94 2.62
C ASP A 157 9.16 5.66 1.26
N PRO A 158 9.29 6.55 0.26
CA PRO A 158 8.71 6.35 -1.06
C PRO A 158 9.50 5.33 -1.89
N GLY A 159 8.86 4.21 -2.26
CA GLY A 159 9.40 3.24 -3.21
C GLY A 159 8.63 3.15 -4.52
N SER A 160 9.19 2.41 -5.49
CA SER A 160 8.60 2.27 -6.83
C SER A 160 7.34 1.39 -6.85
N ARG A 161 7.29 0.36 -5.99
CA ARG A 161 6.20 -0.62 -5.88
C ARG A 161 5.29 -0.37 -4.68
N GLY A 162 5.83 0.19 -3.61
CA GLY A 162 5.07 0.61 -2.44
C GLY A 162 5.79 1.71 -1.67
N THR A 163 5.06 2.31 -0.74
CA THR A 163 5.57 3.33 0.18
C THR A 163 5.36 2.85 1.61
N GLY A 164 6.41 2.92 2.42
CA GLY A 164 6.29 2.75 3.87
C GLY A 164 5.86 4.06 4.52
N LEU A 165 4.90 4.01 5.44
CA LEU A 165 4.51 5.13 6.28
C LEU A 165 4.46 4.66 7.73
N VAL A 166 5.14 5.37 8.62
CA VAL A 166 5.18 5.03 10.05
C VAL A 166 4.90 6.26 10.89
N LEU A 167 4.01 6.13 11.87
CA LEU A 167 3.85 7.12 12.93
C LEU A 167 4.83 6.82 14.05
N THR A 168 5.56 7.84 14.50
CA THR A 168 6.55 7.71 15.57
C THR A 168 6.33 8.73 16.67
N ASP A 169 6.60 8.32 17.90
CA ASP A 169 6.93 9.22 19.00
C ASP A 169 8.44 9.20 19.24
N GLU A 170 8.98 10.38 19.55
CA GLU A 170 10.38 10.56 19.95
C GLU A 170 10.44 11.10 21.36
N LYS A 171 11.30 10.50 22.18
CA LYS A 171 11.53 10.94 23.56
C LYS A 171 13.02 11.02 23.81
N LYS A 172 13.45 11.98 24.61
CA LYS A 172 14.83 12.02 25.11
C LYS A 172 14.90 11.13 26.34
N GLU A 173 15.77 10.12 26.31
CA GLU A 173 16.05 9.25 27.44
C GLU A 173 17.52 9.44 27.84
N THR A 174 17.77 9.67 29.13
CA THR A 174 19.12 9.71 29.69
C THR A 174 19.56 8.29 29.99
N LYS A 175 20.61 7.81 29.32
CA LYS A 175 21.23 6.53 29.68
C LYS A 175 22.08 6.70 30.95
N GLY A 176 22.37 5.60 31.64
CA GLY A 176 23.06 5.56 32.94
C GLY A 176 24.44 6.25 33.02
N GLU A 177 25.03 6.64 31.88
CA GLU A 177 26.29 7.40 31.80
C GLU A 177 26.06 8.93 31.62
N GLY A 178 24.85 9.45 31.85
CA GLY A 178 24.52 10.87 31.66
C GLY A 178 24.36 11.31 30.20
N ARG A 179 24.50 10.39 29.25
CA ARG A 179 24.30 10.66 27.81
C ARG A 179 22.81 10.64 27.47
N THR A 180 22.29 11.79 27.05
CA THR A 180 20.92 11.92 26.52
C THR A 180 20.85 11.37 25.10
N VAL A 181 19.98 10.40 24.87
CA VAL A 181 19.76 9.73 23.59
C VAL A 181 18.30 9.96 23.17
N THR A 182 18.08 10.35 21.91
CA THR A 182 16.73 10.46 21.38
C THR A 182 16.25 9.07 20.95
N VAL A 183 15.28 8.52 21.66
CA VAL A 183 14.67 7.23 21.35
C VAL A 183 13.46 7.41 20.45
N ARG A 184 13.41 6.61 19.39
CA ARG A 184 12.30 6.56 18.44
C ARG A 184 11.51 5.28 18.61
N ARG A 185 10.20 5.43 18.73
CA ARG A 185 9.26 4.31 18.90
C ARG A 185 8.26 4.35 17.75
N GLY A 186 8.17 3.26 16.98
CA GLY A 186 7.13 3.13 15.96
C GLY A 186 5.78 2.82 16.60
N LEU A 187 4.76 3.62 16.32
CA LEU A 187 3.41 3.47 16.85
C LEU A 187 2.52 2.65 15.92
N ILE A 188 2.48 3.03 14.64
CA ILE A 188 1.62 2.44 13.61
C ILE A 188 2.40 2.37 12.30
N SER A 189 2.53 1.16 11.74
CA SER A 189 3.18 0.92 10.45
C SER A 189 2.17 0.66 9.34
N VAL A 190 2.37 1.29 8.19
CA VAL A 190 1.50 1.18 7.00
C VAL A 190 2.36 0.95 5.75
N GLU A 191 2.04 -0.09 4.99
CA GLU A 191 2.62 -0.31 3.66
C GLU A 191 1.57 0.00 2.60
N LEU A 192 1.75 1.11 1.89
CA LEU A 192 0.94 1.47 0.74
C LEU A 192 1.45 0.75 -0.51
N ARG A 193 0.64 -0.13 -1.10
CA ARG A 193 0.95 -0.80 -2.38
C ARG A 193 0.39 -0.02 -3.55
N HIS A 194 1.28 0.46 -4.41
CA HIS A 194 0.90 1.19 -5.62
C HIS A 194 0.39 0.26 -6.71
N ARG A 195 -0.44 0.79 -7.60
CA ARG A 195 -0.89 0.14 -8.84
C ARG A 195 -0.32 0.81 -10.09
N GLY A 196 0.82 1.50 -9.96
CA GLY A 196 1.45 2.25 -11.04
C GLY A 196 1.75 1.40 -12.29
N SER A 197 2.24 0.17 -12.09
CA SER A 197 2.48 -0.81 -13.15
C SER A 197 1.20 -1.20 -13.89
N GLN A 198 0.13 -1.51 -13.14
CA GLN A 198 -1.18 -1.82 -13.72
C GLN A 198 -1.77 -0.63 -14.50
N ILE A 199 -1.59 0.59 -14.00
CA ILE A 199 -2.02 1.81 -14.70
C ILE A 199 -1.22 1.97 -16.00
N HIS A 200 0.09 1.77 -15.96
CA HIS A 200 0.95 1.84 -17.15
C HIS A 200 0.52 0.82 -18.21
N LEU A 201 0.29 -0.44 -17.83
CA LEU A 201 -0.22 -1.49 -18.72
C LEU A 201 -1.58 -1.12 -19.32
N CYS A 202 -2.51 -0.60 -18.51
CA CYS A 202 -3.81 -0.10 -19.00
C CYS A 202 -3.64 1.04 -20.01
N MET A 203 -2.64 1.92 -19.83
CA MET A 203 -2.36 3.03 -20.75
C MET A 203 -1.76 2.55 -22.07
N LEU A 204 -0.85 1.56 -22.03
CA LEU A 204 -0.33 0.88 -23.22
C LEU A 204 -1.43 0.16 -23.98
N GLN A 205 -2.30 -0.59 -23.30
CA GLN A 205 -3.45 -1.25 -23.91
C GLN A 205 -4.36 -0.26 -24.65
N ARG A 206 -4.67 0.89 -24.02
CA ARG A 206 -5.45 1.97 -24.65
C ARG A 206 -4.74 2.55 -25.87
N ALA A 207 -3.41 2.64 -25.86
CA ALA A 207 -2.64 3.05 -27.02
C ALA A 207 -2.73 2.01 -28.13
N GLY A 208 -2.56 0.73 -27.82
CA GLY A 208 -2.73 -0.40 -28.75
C GLY A 208 -4.08 -0.38 -29.45
N TYR A 209 -5.19 -0.22 -28.71
CA TYR A 209 -6.53 -0.09 -29.30
C TYR A 209 -6.66 1.10 -30.26
N ARG A 210 -5.97 2.22 -30.00
CA ARG A 210 -5.95 3.37 -30.92
C ARG A 210 -5.09 3.12 -32.15
N HIS A 211 -4.01 2.34 -32.04
CA HIS A 211 -3.18 1.96 -33.18
C HIS A 211 -3.91 0.96 -34.07
N ARG A 212 -4.50 -0.10 -33.50
CA ARG A 212 -5.25 -1.10 -34.25
C ARG A 212 -6.45 -0.53 -35.03
N ARG A 213 -7.16 0.45 -34.46
CA ARG A 213 -8.23 1.18 -35.18
C ARG A 213 -7.74 2.01 -36.36
N ARG A 214 -6.44 2.29 -36.47
CA ARG A 214 -5.85 2.98 -37.62
C ARG A 214 -5.32 2.00 -38.67
N SER A 215 -4.79 0.87 -38.22
CA SER A 215 -4.07 -0.08 -39.09
C SER A 215 -4.90 -1.27 -39.56
N THR A 216 -5.86 -1.74 -38.76
CA THR A 216 -6.46 -3.09 -38.94
C THR A 216 -7.98 -3.06 -38.97
N ASN A 217 -8.62 -2.22 -38.15
CA ASN A 217 -10.07 -2.01 -38.21
C ASN A 217 -10.29 -0.73 -39.02
N CYS A 218 -10.82 -0.78 -40.24
CA CYS A 218 -10.90 0.32 -41.22
C CYS A 218 -11.74 1.56 -40.82
N ARG A 219 -11.91 1.83 -39.52
CA ARG A 219 -12.51 3.07 -39.00
C ARG A 219 -11.42 4.13 -38.86
N TYR A 220 -11.21 4.92 -39.91
CA TYR A 220 -10.16 5.94 -39.94
C TYR A 220 -10.20 6.85 -38.70
N ARG A 221 -9.06 6.93 -37.99
CA ARG A 221 -8.84 7.88 -36.89
C ARG A 221 -7.51 8.59 -37.12
N ALA A 222 -7.53 9.81 -37.66
CA ALA A 222 -6.32 10.60 -37.90
C ALA A 222 -5.40 10.69 -36.67
N ARG A 223 -4.08 10.66 -36.90
CA ARG A 223 -3.07 10.87 -35.85
C ARG A 223 -3.19 12.31 -35.34
N ARG A 224 -3.43 12.48 -34.04
CA ARG A 224 -3.39 13.79 -33.36
C ARG A 224 -2.07 13.90 -32.61
N SER A 225 -1.01 14.34 -33.28
CA SER A 225 0.31 14.63 -32.67
C SER A 225 0.34 16.02 -32.02
N GLN A 226 -0.28 17.02 -32.67
CA GLN A 226 -0.25 18.42 -32.22
C GLN A 226 -1.21 18.72 -31.05
N ASN A 227 -2.33 18.01 -30.91
CA ASN A 227 -3.35 18.31 -29.87
C ASN A 227 -3.14 17.60 -28.52
N ARG A 228 -1.91 17.21 -28.21
CA ARG A 228 -1.58 16.59 -26.91
C ARG A 228 -0.31 17.17 -26.31
N VAL A 229 -0.17 18.49 -26.38
CA VAL A 229 0.77 19.17 -25.50
C VAL A 229 0.26 18.96 -24.08
N ALA A 230 0.97 18.11 -23.33
CA ALA A 230 0.76 18.05 -21.90
C ALA A 230 1.32 19.34 -21.32
N ALA A 231 0.57 20.00 -20.45
CA ALA A 231 1.08 21.15 -19.69
C ALA A 231 2.43 20.79 -19.07
N LEU A 232 3.38 21.73 -19.12
CA LEU A 232 4.70 21.58 -18.53
C LEU A 232 4.56 21.14 -17.05
N GLY A 233 5.36 20.16 -16.62
CA GLY A 233 5.28 19.62 -15.25
C GLY A 233 4.16 18.59 -15.01
N ARG A 234 3.42 18.16 -16.04
CA ARG A 234 2.42 17.09 -15.90
C ARG A 234 3.05 15.71 -15.75
N LEU A 235 2.85 15.09 -14.60
CA LEU A 235 3.25 13.70 -14.38
C LEU A 235 2.40 12.69 -15.19
N PRO A 236 3.01 11.63 -15.75
CA PRO A 236 2.28 10.47 -16.26
C PRO A 236 1.33 9.88 -15.21
N ARG A 237 0.19 9.33 -15.63
CA ARG A 237 -0.85 8.82 -14.71
C ARG A 237 -0.35 7.78 -13.71
N SER A 238 0.63 6.96 -14.08
CA SER A 238 1.26 5.98 -13.19
C SER A 238 2.10 6.63 -12.10
N LEU A 239 2.82 7.71 -12.42
CA LEU A 239 3.68 8.46 -11.50
C LEU A 239 2.86 9.39 -10.61
N ARG A 240 1.89 10.10 -11.20
CA ARG A 240 0.91 10.90 -10.45
C ARG A 240 0.18 10.05 -9.41
N HIS A 241 -0.19 8.81 -9.75
CA HIS A 241 -0.81 7.88 -8.81
C HIS A 241 0.06 7.60 -7.58
N ARG A 242 1.38 7.49 -7.71
CA ARG A 242 2.29 7.27 -6.57
C ARG A 242 2.18 8.44 -5.60
N VAL A 243 2.33 9.67 -6.11
CA VAL A 243 2.18 10.91 -5.32
C VAL A 243 0.79 11.01 -4.69
N ASP A 244 -0.27 10.96 -5.50
CA ASP A 244 -1.65 11.18 -5.05
C ASP A 244 -2.07 10.17 -3.97
N THR A 245 -1.62 8.91 -4.07
CA THR A 245 -1.96 7.89 -3.07
C THR A 245 -1.16 8.04 -1.79
N THR A 246 0.13 8.35 -1.85
CA THR A 246 0.92 8.62 -0.66
C THR A 246 0.36 9.82 0.11
N VAL A 247 0.07 10.92 -0.59
CA VAL A 247 -0.58 12.11 -0.02
C VAL A 247 -1.95 11.74 0.56
N SER A 248 -2.77 10.98 -0.15
CA SER A 248 -4.09 10.55 0.34
C SER A 248 -4.02 9.72 1.64
N ILE A 249 -2.96 8.91 1.85
CA ILE A 249 -2.78 8.19 3.11
C ILE A 249 -2.24 9.12 4.19
N ALA A 250 -1.27 9.99 3.88
CA ALA A 250 -0.78 11.00 4.81
C ALA A 250 -1.91 11.92 5.32
N THR A 251 -2.77 12.42 4.44
CA THR A 251 -3.97 13.21 4.82
C THR A 251 -4.88 12.45 5.80
N ARG A 252 -5.07 11.14 5.60
CA ARG A 252 -5.86 10.32 6.53
C ARG A 252 -5.16 10.17 7.87
N MET A 253 -3.85 9.97 7.87
CA MET A 253 -3.09 9.92 9.11
C MET A 253 -3.19 11.24 9.89
N CYS A 254 -3.11 12.40 9.21
CA CYS A 254 -3.33 13.71 9.85
C CYS A 254 -4.74 13.88 10.43
N ARG A 255 -5.73 13.18 9.87
CA ARG A 255 -7.10 13.18 10.41
C ARG A 255 -7.24 12.31 11.66
N TYR A 256 -6.41 11.27 11.81
CA TYR A 256 -6.56 10.27 12.86
C TYR A 256 -5.49 10.34 13.96
N ALA A 257 -4.40 11.05 13.72
CA ALA A 257 -3.32 11.27 14.68
C ALA A 257 -2.85 12.74 14.67
N PRO A 258 -2.40 13.25 15.84
CA PRO A 258 -1.95 14.63 15.99
C PRO A 258 -0.53 14.78 15.41
N ILE A 259 -0.42 14.71 14.09
CA ILE A 259 0.87 14.82 13.41
C ILE A 259 1.38 16.25 13.51
N THR A 260 2.60 16.42 14.02
CA THR A 260 3.30 17.70 14.10
C THR A 260 4.17 17.93 12.87
N GLU A 261 4.94 16.92 12.44
CA GLU A 261 5.91 17.02 11.35
C GLU A 261 5.89 15.78 10.43
N ILE A 262 6.36 15.95 9.19
CA ILE A 262 6.47 14.89 8.19
C ILE A 262 7.92 14.76 7.71
N HIS A 263 8.52 13.58 7.86
CA HIS A 263 9.84 13.27 7.34
C HIS A 263 9.71 12.33 6.14
N VAL A 264 10.40 12.64 5.05
CA VAL A 264 10.30 11.90 3.79
C VAL A 264 11.68 11.54 3.30
N GLU A 265 11.93 10.26 3.00
CA GLU A 265 13.12 9.89 2.25
C GLU A 265 13.06 10.49 0.85
N SER A 266 14.09 11.26 0.50
CA SER A 266 14.18 12.06 -0.71
C SER A 266 15.55 11.87 -1.36
N VAL A 267 15.72 10.72 -2.02
CA VAL A 267 16.93 10.44 -2.82
C VAL A 267 16.73 11.00 -4.23
N ALA A 268 17.64 11.87 -4.66
CA ALA A 268 17.84 12.10 -6.09
C ALA A 268 18.75 10.98 -6.60
N PHE A 269 18.40 10.38 -7.72
CA PHE A 269 19.31 9.51 -8.47
C PHE A 269 19.67 10.25 -9.74
N ASP A 270 20.94 10.50 -10.03
CA ASP A 270 21.30 11.02 -11.35
C ASP A 270 21.19 9.92 -12.44
N THR A 271 19.99 9.72 -12.96
CA THR A 271 19.75 8.72 -14.01
C THR A 271 20.48 9.03 -15.31
N HIS A 272 20.85 10.30 -15.55
CA HIS A 272 21.61 10.69 -16.73
C HIS A 272 23.07 10.29 -16.57
N SER A 273 23.73 10.65 -15.47
CA SER A 273 25.10 10.23 -15.17
C SER A 273 25.23 8.71 -15.03
N MET A 274 24.19 8.03 -14.54
CA MET A 274 24.14 6.56 -14.47
C MET A 274 24.03 5.86 -15.83
N SER A 275 23.55 6.57 -16.85
CA SER A 275 23.33 6.04 -18.21
C SER A 275 24.37 6.52 -19.23
N ALA A 276 25.10 7.59 -18.91
CA ALA A 276 26.13 8.17 -19.75
C ALA A 276 27.49 7.48 -19.55
N ASP A 277 28.33 7.47 -20.59
CA ASP A 277 29.76 7.16 -20.48
C ASP A 277 30.51 8.43 -20.08
N SER A 278 30.21 9.00 -18.93
CA SER A 278 31.00 10.11 -18.40
C SER A 278 32.15 9.53 -17.59
N THR A 279 33.38 9.79 -18.03
CA THR A 279 34.58 9.62 -17.21
C THR A 279 34.42 10.46 -15.94
N PRO A 280 34.49 9.88 -14.73
CA PRO A 280 34.56 10.69 -13.53
C PRO A 280 35.85 11.49 -13.62
N ARG A 281 35.77 12.79 -13.87
CA ARG A 281 36.94 13.67 -13.76
C ARG A 281 37.38 13.58 -12.29
N GLY A 282 38.67 13.36 -12.07
CA GLY A 282 39.29 12.92 -10.80
C GLY A 282 39.14 13.83 -9.57
N VAL A 283 38.15 14.73 -9.55
CA VAL A 283 37.83 15.62 -8.44
C VAL A 283 36.72 15.04 -7.55
N GLU A 284 35.92 14.07 -8.03
CA GLU A 284 34.86 13.42 -7.24
C GLU A 284 35.38 12.48 -6.15
N TYR A 285 36.66 12.10 -6.19
CA TYR A 285 37.30 11.29 -5.14
C TYR A 285 37.72 12.13 -3.91
N ARG A 286 37.79 13.47 -4.04
CA ARG A 286 38.42 14.37 -3.04
C ARG A 286 37.43 15.11 -2.12
N HIS A 287 36.14 15.14 -2.43
CA HIS A 287 35.15 15.91 -1.65
C HIS A 287 34.16 15.03 -0.87
N GLY A 288 34.59 14.50 0.27
CA GLY A 288 33.74 14.14 1.41
C GLY A 288 32.62 13.09 1.18
N PRO A 289 31.86 12.71 2.22
CA PRO A 289 30.97 11.54 2.20
C PRO A 289 29.75 11.63 1.25
N LEU A 290 29.59 12.74 0.52
CA LEU A 290 28.35 13.12 -0.15
C LEU A 290 28.48 13.39 -1.67
N ALA A 291 29.67 13.20 -2.27
CA ALA A 291 29.88 13.46 -3.70
C ALA A 291 29.80 12.20 -4.62
N GLY A 292 29.56 11.01 -4.08
CA GLY A 292 29.43 9.75 -4.83
C GLY A 292 28.19 8.92 -4.48
N THR A 293 27.19 9.56 -3.87
CA THR A 293 26.09 8.90 -3.17
C THR A 293 25.05 8.24 -4.08
N ASP A 294 24.89 8.67 -5.34
CA ASP A 294 23.77 8.22 -6.18
C ASP A 294 23.98 6.84 -6.80
N ALA A 295 25.14 6.61 -7.45
CA ALA A 295 25.43 5.33 -8.08
C ALA A 295 25.62 4.22 -7.05
N ARG A 296 26.29 4.50 -5.92
CA ARG A 296 26.52 3.52 -4.86
C ARG A 296 25.23 3.19 -4.10
N ALA A 297 24.39 4.18 -3.76
CA ALA A 297 23.09 3.92 -3.13
C ALA A 297 22.15 3.15 -4.08
N TYR A 298 22.18 3.48 -5.37
CA TYR A 298 21.46 2.72 -6.38
C TYR A 298 21.97 1.27 -6.47
N LEU A 299 23.29 1.05 -6.57
CA LEU A 299 23.88 -0.29 -6.62
C LEU A 299 23.59 -1.09 -5.34
N ARG A 300 23.63 -0.46 -4.17
CA ARG A 300 23.19 -1.09 -2.90
C ARG A 300 21.74 -1.52 -2.93
N THR A 301 20.87 -0.71 -3.52
CA THR A 301 19.46 -1.08 -3.70
C THR A 301 19.29 -2.19 -4.73
N ARG A 302 20.01 -2.12 -5.84
CA ARG A 302 19.96 -3.08 -6.94
C ARG A 302 20.45 -4.46 -6.51
N TRP A 303 21.58 -4.53 -5.82
CA TRP A 303 22.27 -5.75 -5.43
C TRP A 303 21.95 -6.20 -3.99
N GLY A 304 20.91 -5.61 -3.37
CA GLY A 304 20.46 -6.01 -2.03
C GLY A 304 21.48 -5.75 -0.91
N SER A 305 22.46 -4.86 -1.12
CA SER A 305 23.61 -4.67 -0.24
C SER A 305 24.40 -5.96 0.02
N ALA A 306 24.44 -6.84 -0.98
CA ALA A 306 25.20 -8.08 -0.99
C ALA A 306 26.26 -8.06 -2.10
N CYS A 307 27.30 -8.88 -1.96
CA CYS A 307 28.25 -9.15 -3.04
C CYS A 307 27.54 -9.89 -4.19
N ALA A 308 27.66 -9.37 -5.40
CA ALA A 308 27.06 -9.97 -6.60
C ALA A 308 27.63 -11.36 -6.93
N TYR A 309 28.86 -11.65 -6.49
CA TYR A 309 29.58 -12.88 -6.83
C TYR A 309 29.39 -14.00 -5.80
N CYS A 310 29.50 -13.67 -4.50
CA CYS A 310 29.42 -14.66 -3.43
C CYS A 310 28.18 -14.51 -2.51
N GLY A 311 27.40 -13.44 -2.66
CA GLY A 311 26.21 -13.19 -1.83
C GLY A 311 26.50 -12.63 -0.43
N ALA A 312 27.77 -12.43 -0.05
CA ALA A 312 28.12 -11.94 1.28
C ALA A 312 27.45 -10.57 1.60
N THR A 313 26.83 -10.48 2.77
CA THR A 313 26.21 -9.27 3.33
C THR A 313 26.95 -8.80 4.58
N GLY A 314 26.80 -7.54 4.99
CA GLY A 314 27.43 -7.01 6.22
C GLY A 314 28.93 -6.75 6.12
N VAL A 315 29.55 -7.01 4.97
CA VAL A 315 30.97 -6.74 4.69
C VAL A 315 31.15 -5.44 3.90
N PRO A 316 32.34 -4.81 3.92
CA PRO A 316 32.67 -3.72 3.01
C PRO A 316 32.51 -4.14 1.54
N LEU A 317 31.69 -3.39 0.79
CA LEU A 317 31.41 -3.64 -0.63
C LEU A 317 32.00 -2.52 -1.52
N ASN A 318 32.79 -2.96 -2.50
CA ASN A 318 33.39 -2.14 -3.53
C ASN A 318 32.52 -2.14 -4.79
N ILE A 319 32.63 -1.08 -5.58
CA ILE A 319 32.02 -1.04 -6.91
C ILE A 319 33.01 -1.71 -7.86
N ASP A 320 32.56 -2.74 -8.58
CA ASP A 320 33.36 -3.47 -9.57
C ASP A 320 32.72 -3.37 -10.96
N HIS A 321 33.54 -3.43 -11.99
CA HIS A 321 33.12 -3.37 -13.40
C HIS A 321 33.02 -4.78 -14.00
N LEU A 322 31.86 -5.14 -14.54
CA LEU A 322 31.64 -6.43 -15.21
C LEU A 322 32.58 -6.63 -16.41
N GLN A 323 32.68 -5.61 -17.27
CA GLN A 323 33.77 -5.42 -18.20
C GLN A 323 34.76 -4.44 -17.54
N PRO A 324 35.99 -4.85 -17.21
CA PRO A 324 36.99 -3.98 -16.59
C PRO A 324 37.31 -2.76 -17.44
N ARG A 325 37.58 -1.62 -16.79
CA ARG A 325 37.95 -0.37 -17.49
C ARG A 325 39.18 -0.53 -18.38
N SER A 326 40.18 -1.28 -17.92
CA SER A 326 41.39 -1.61 -18.70
C SER A 326 41.10 -2.39 -19.98
N ARG A 327 39.90 -2.95 -20.12
CA ARG A 327 39.44 -3.69 -21.30
C ARG A 327 38.21 -3.02 -21.95
N GLY A 328 38.15 -1.69 -21.91
CA GLY A 328 37.11 -0.90 -22.58
C GLY A 328 35.76 -0.87 -21.87
N GLY A 329 35.70 -1.24 -20.59
CA GLY A 329 34.47 -1.21 -19.80
C GLY A 329 33.98 0.20 -19.48
N SER A 330 32.68 0.45 -19.66
CA SER A 330 32.01 1.72 -19.33
C SER A 330 31.80 1.91 -17.83
N ASP A 331 31.70 3.15 -17.37
CA ASP A 331 31.23 3.50 -16.01
C ASP A 331 29.69 3.51 -15.87
N ARG A 332 28.96 3.13 -16.93
CA ARG A 332 27.50 2.97 -16.89
C ARG A 332 27.10 1.96 -15.83
N VAL A 333 25.98 2.23 -15.17
CA VAL A 333 25.42 1.35 -14.13
C VAL A 333 25.05 -0.05 -14.64
N SER A 334 24.90 -0.22 -15.96
CA SER A 334 24.75 -1.56 -16.57
C SER A 334 26.01 -2.41 -16.59
N ASN A 335 27.16 -1.80 -16.30
CA ASN A 335 28.47 -2.44 -16.19
C ASN A 335 28.98 -2.49 -14.74
N LEU A 336 28.24 -1.98 -13.76
CA LEU A 336 28.68 -1.88 -12.37
C LEU A 336 27.96 -2.86 -11.43
N VAL A 337 28.69 -3.46 -10.51
CA VAL A 337 28.19 -4.33 -9.44
C VAL A 337 28.78 -4.00 -8.09
N LEU A 338 28.20 -4.57 -7.02
CA LEU A 338 28.84 -4.58 -5.70
C LEU A 338 29.60 -5.89 -5.51
N ALA A 339 30.86 -5.80 -5.09
CA ALA A 339 31.71 -6.96 -4.79
C ALA A 339 32.41 -6.79 -3.44
N CYS A 340 32.51 -7.86 -2.65
CA CYS A 340 33.37 -7.85 -1.47
C CYS A 340 34.85 -7.78 -1.89
N ALA A 341 35.73 -7.34 -0.99
CA ALA A 341 37.15 -7.20 -1.30
C ALA A 341 37.80 -8.49 -1.87
N PRO A 342 37.57 -9.69 -1.31
CA PRO A 342 38.14 -10.93 -1.85
C PRO A 342 37.69 -11.23 -3.29
N CYS A 343 36.38 -11.12 -3.58
CA CYS A 343 35.89 -11.40 -4.93
C CYS A 343 36.35 -10.34 -5.94
N ASN A 344 36.39 -9.08 -5.52
CA ASN A 344 36.88 -7.98 -6.37
C ASN A 344 38.35 -8.18 -6.75
N GLN A 345 39.18 -8.60 -5.79
CA GLN A 345 40.59 -8.90 -6.01
C GLN A 345 40.77 -10.15 -6.88
N ALA A 346 40.03 -11.22 -6.60
CA ALA A 346 40.09 -12.49 -7.35
C ALA A 346 39.69 -12.32 -8.83
N LYS A 347 38.67 -11.49 -9.12
CA LYS A 347 38.32 -11.14 -10.49
C LYS A 347 39.38 -10.25 -11.14
N GLY A 348 39.88 -9.25 -10.39
CA GLY A 348 40.87 -8.31 -10.89
C GLY A 348 40.46 -7.67 -12.22
N SER A 349 41.36 -7.71 -13.20
CA SER A 349 41.15 -7.18 -14.55
C SER A 349 40.44 -8.15 -15.49
N GLN A 350 39.92 -9.28 -15.01
CA GLN A 350 39.19 -10.25 -15.84
C GLN A 350 37.74 -9.82 -16.11
N PRO A 351 37.23 -9.98 -17.35
CA PRO A 351 35.81 -9.86 -17.63
C PRO A 351 34.99 -10.85 -16.80
N VAL A 352 33.81 -10.42 -16.34
CA VAL A 352 32.90 -11.25 -15.51
C VAL A 352 32.56 -12.59 -16.17
N ARG A 353 32.50 -12.63 -17.50
CA ARG A 353 32.20 -13.83 -18.29
C ARG A 353 33.27 -14.90 -18.13
N ILE A 354 34.53 -14.49 -17.96
CA ILE A 354 35.67 -15.38 -17.73
C ILE A 354 35.67 -15.78 -16.25
N PHE A 355 35.57 -14.80 -15.35
CA PHE A 355 35.59 -15.03 -13.91
C PHE A 355 34.49 -16.00 -13.44
N LEU A 356 33.30 -15.93 -14.02
CA LEU A 356 32.16 -16.80 -13.71
C LEU A 356 31.89 -17.87 -14.77
N ALA A 357 32.87 -18.24 -15.60
CA ALA A 357 32.69 -19.27 -16.62
C ALA A 357 32.21 -20.61 -16.03
N HIS A 358 32.66 -20.93 -14.82
CA HIS A 358 32.27 -22.11 -14.04
C HIS A 358 30.88 -22.00 -13.37
N ARG A 359 30.21 -20.83 -13.43
CA ARG A 359 28.89 -20.57 -12.82
C ARG A 359 27.96 -19.83 -13.80
N PRO A 360 27.51 -20.48 -14.88
CA PRO A 360 26.76 -19.84 -15.96
C PRO A 360 25.39 -19.30 -15.50
N GLU A 361 24.72 -19.96 -14.57
CA GLU A 361 23.42 -19.50 -14.03
C GLU A 361 23.57 -18.18 -13.26
N LEU A 362 24.59 -18.07 -12.41
CA LEU A 362 24.90 -16.84 -11.67
C LEU A 362 25.30 -15.71 -12.62
N LEU A 363 26.12 -16.00 -13.63
CA LEU A 363 26.49 -15.04 -14.66
C LEU A 363 25.26 -14.50 -15.40
N ALA A 364 24.34 -15.38 -15.81
CA ALA A 364 23.11 -14.99 -16.48
C ALA A 364 22.26 -14.08 -15.59
N GLU A 365 22.14 -14.41 -14.30
CA GLU A 365 21.42 -13.58 -13.33
C GLU A 365 22.05 -12.20 -13.14
N ILE A 366 23.37 -12.13 -12.96
CA ILE A 366 24.12 -10.87 -12.83
C ILE A 366 23.94 -10.00 -14.07
N LEU A 367 24.10 -10.55 -15.28
CA LEU A 367 23.95 -9.81 -16.52
C LEU A 367 22.51 -9.31 -16.73
N ARG A 368 21.51 -10.15 -16.42
CA ARG A 368 20.10 -9.78 -16.47
C ARG A 368 19.78 -8.67 -15.48
N GLN A 369 20.27 -8.79 -14.26
CA GLN A 369 20.07 -7.80 -13.20
C GLN A 369 20.77 -6.49 -13.54
N ALA A 370 22.01 -6.50 -14.04
CA ALA A 370 22.79 -5.33 -14.45
C ALA A 370 22.19 -4.59 -15.66
N ARG A 371 21.56 -5.30 -16.60
CA ARG A 371 20.87 -4.70 -17.74
C ARG A 371 19.45 -4.24 -17.45
N ALA A 372 18.94 -4.47 -16.23
CA ALA A 372 17.60 -4.03 -15.86
C ALA A 372 17.44 -2.49 -16.07
N PRO A 373 16.34 -2.03 -16.70
CA PRO A 373 16.15 -0.61 -16.95
C PRO A 373 16.05 0.23 -15.67
N LEU A 374 16.51 1.49 -15.72
CA LEU A 374 16.44 2.46 -14.62
C LEU A 374 15.03 3.06 -14.41
N HIS A 375 13.97 2.40 -14.87
CA HIS A 375 12.59 2.94 -14.82
C HIS A 375 12.15 3.30 -13.41
N ASP A 376 12.56 2.53 -12.40
CA ASP A 376 12.17 2.77 -11.02
C ASP A 376 12.87 4.00 -10.43
N ALA A 377 14.18 4.17 -10.70
CA ALA A 377 14.93 5.35 -10.28
C ALA A 377 14.43 6.63 -10.97
N ALA A 378 14.24 6.58 -12.29
CA ALA A 378 13.69 7.69 -13.07
C ALA A 378 12.29 8.09 -12.56
N ALA A 379 11.48 7.10 -12.21
CA ALA A 379 10.17 7.33 -11.66
C ALA A 379 10.24 7.98 -10.26
N MET A 380 11.15 7.57 -9.38
CA MET A 380 11.37 8.22 -8.07
C MET A 380 11.80 9.68 -8.23
N ASN A 381 12.78 9.96 -9.09
CA ASN A 381 13.23 11.32 -9.39
C ASN A 381 12.10 12.23 -9.86
N SER A 382 11.29 11.73 -10.80
CA SER A 382 10.18 12.50 -11.36
C SER A 382 9.10 12.84 -10.32
N THR A 383 8.96 12.03 -9.27
CA THR A 383 7.93 12.20 -8.25
C THR A 383 8.40 12.91 -6.99
N ARG A 384 9.71 12.96 -6.73
CA ARG A 384 10.31 13.41 -5.46
C ARG A 384 9.86 14.81 -5.05
N LEU A 385 10.15 15.82 -5.88
CA LEU A 385 9.79 17.22 -5.58
C LEU A 385 8.28 17.40 -5.49
N ARG A 386 7.53 16.81 -6.43
CA ARG A 386 6.06 16.88 -6.43
C ARG A 386 5.45 16.27 -5.18
N LEU A 387 6.05 15.21 -4.63
CA LEU A 387 5.60 14.58 -3.39
C LEU A 387 5.81 15.53 -2.21
N LEU A 388 7.01 16.11 -2.05
CA LEU A 388 7.32 17.05 -0.98
C LEU A 388 6.38 18.27 -1.03
N GLU A 389 6.23 18.90 -2.19
CA GLU A 389 5.29 20.02 -2.40
C GLU A 389 3.84 19.65 -2.06
N SER A 390 3.43 18.42 -2.41
CA SER A 390 2.06 17.97 -2.16
C SER A 390 1.81 17.65 -0.69
N LEU A 391 2.82 17.18 0.03
CA LEU A 391 2.75 16.96 1.48
C LEU A 391 2.80 18.29 2.25
N ALA A 392 3.57 19.27 1.78
CA ALA A 392 3.63 20.60 2.41
C ALA A 392 2.26 21.29 2.46
N ARG A 393 1.41 21.03 1.46
CA ARG A 393 0.01 21.51 1.42
C ARG A 393 -0.89 20.93 2.53
N LEU A 394 -0.42 19.97 3.33
CA LEU A 394 -1.13 19.48 4.51
C LEU A 394 -1.01 20.41 5.72
N GLY A 395 -0.24 21.51 5.62
CA GLY A 395 -0.07 22.47 6.73
C GLY A 395 0.79 21.91 7.87
N ARG A 396 1.78 21.08 7.52
CA ARG A 396 2.77 20.50 8.44
C ARG A 396 4.17 20.73 7.89
N PRO A 397 5.19 21.01 8.72
CA PRO A 397 6.59 21.00 8.29
C PRO A 397 6.94 19.68 7.61
N VAL A 398 7.62 19.76 6.46
CA VAL A 398 8.04 18.59 5.68
C VAL A 398 9.56 18.63 5.50
N HIS A 399 10.23 17.55 5.91
CA HIS A 399 11.69 17.43 5.86
C HIS A 399 12.08 16.30 4.91
N GLY A 400 12.92 16.61 3.93
CA GLY A 400 13.50 15.62 3.01
C GLY A 400 14.84 15.10 3.52
N TRP A 401 15.02 13.78 3.54
CA TRP A 401 16.24 13.14 4.06
C TRP A 401 16.94 12.28 3.00
N PRO A 402 18.28 12.28 2.94
CA PRO A 402 19.03 11.35 2.10
C PRO A 402 18.88 9.90 2.56
N GLY A 403 18.70 8.97 1.63
CA GLY A 403 18.55 7.53 1.93
C GLY A 403 19.77 6.87 2.56
N VAL A 404 20.96 7.48 2.44
CA VAL A 404 22.17 7.03 3.15
C VAL A 404 22.00 7.12 4.66
N LEU A 405 21.30 8.15 5.16
CA LEU A 405 21.02 8.30 6.59
C LEU A 405 20.01 7.25 7.06
N THR A 406 18.94 7.03 6.28
CA THR A 406 17.97 5.95 6.53
C THR A 406 18.67 4.60 6.63
N GLN A 407 19.53 4.28 5.66
CA GLN A 407 20.27 3.02 5.63
C GLN A 407 21.17 2.88 6.86
N ARG A 408 21.93 3.92 7.20
CA ARG A 408 22.83 3.89 8.36
C ARG A 408 22.05 3.62 9.65
N MET A 409 20.96 4.34 9.87
CA MET A 409 20.12 4.16 11.06
C MET A 409 19.53 2.75 11.13
N ARG A 410 19.08 2.20 10.00
CA ARG A 410 18.57 0.82 9.93
C ARG A 410 19.63 -0.22 10.30
N ILE A 411 20.83 -0.09 9.75
CA ILE A 411 21.96 -1.00 10.02
C ILE A 411 22.38 -0.89 11.49
N THR A 412 22.53 0.33 12.01
CA THR A 412 22.87 0.58 13.42
C THR A 412 21.81 0.01 14.36
N ALA A 413 20.53 0.06 13.98
CA ALA A 413 19.47 -0.56 14.76
C ALA A 413 19.47 -2.09 14.66
N GLY A 414 20.07 -2.70 13.63
CA GLY A 414 19.96 -4.14 13.37
C GLY A 414 18.65 -4.56 12.69
N LEU A 415 18.00 -3.64 11.99
CA LEU A 415 16.71 -3.87 11.34
C LEU A 415 16.87 -4.45 9.92
N ARG A 416 16.02 -5.42 9.57
CA ARG A 416 15.92 -5.93 8.19
C ARG A 416 15.37 -4.86 7.24
N LYS A 417 15.60 -5.03 5.93
CA LYS A 417 15.10 -4.11 4.91
C LYS A 417 13.64 -4.39 4.57
N THR A 418 12.76 -3.46 4.91
CA THR A 418 11.38 -3.36 4.40
C THR A 418 11.03 -1.88 4.23
N HIS A 419 10.07 -1.53 3.37
CA HIS A 419 9.69 -0.11 3.20
C HIS A 419 9.22 0.53 4.52
N THR A 420 8.57 -0.22 5.41
CA THR A 420 8.10 0.27 6.70
C THR A 420 9.22 0.44 7.72
N LEU A 421 10.19 -0.48 7.77
CA LEU A 421 11.37 -0.32 8.62
C LEU A 421 12.30 0.79 8.10
N ASP A 422 12.42 0.93 6.79
CA ASP A 422 13.13 2.05 6.16
C ASP A 422 12.43 3.37 6.53
N ALA A 423 11.11 3.46 6.40
CA ALA A 423 10.32 4.62 6.84
C ALA A 423 10.54 4.97 8.32
N LEU A 424 10.62 3.99 9.23
CA LEU A 424 10.91 4.21 10.64
C LEU A 424 12.30 4.83 10.87
N CYS A 425 13.25 4.52 10.00
CA CYS A 425 14.63 5.03 10.04
C CYS A 425 14.83 6.36 9.30
N VAL A 426 13.87 6.85 8.52
CA VAL A 426 13.95 8.16 7.86
C VAL A 426 14.06 9.25 8.90
N GLY A 427 14.96 10.22 8.76
CA GLY A 427 15.15 11.34 9.71
C GLY A 427 16.61 11.60 10.05
N ALA A 428 16.91 12.73 10.69
CA ALA A 428 18.25 12.95 11.25
C ALA A 428 18.53 11.91 12.34
N PRO A 429 19.73 11.31 12.36
CA PRO A 429 20.31 10.86 13.61
C PRO A 429 20.69 12.11 14.41
N ASP A 430 20.22 12.20 15.65
CA ASP A 430 20.62 13.28 16.57
C ASP A 430 22.15 13.29 16.68
N HIS A 431 22.80 14.39 16.28
CA HIS A 431 24.25 14.43 16.05
C HIS A 431 25.07 14.37 17.36
N GLU A 432 24.46 14.77 18.49
CA GLU A 432 25.12 14.83 19.80
C GLU A 432 24.90 13.54 20.62
N GLY A 433 23.66 13.02 20.62
CA GLY A 433 23.26 11.86 21.43
C GLY A 433 23.21 10.53 20.69
N GLY A 434 23.05 10.55 19.37
CA GLY A 434 22.63 9.40 18.56
C GLY A 434 21.12 9.15 18.68
N SER A 435 20.42 8.92 17.55
CA SER A 435 19.04 8.44 17.58
C SER A 435 19.00 6.92 17.50
N THR A 436 18.20 6.28 18.34
CA THR A 436 18.03 4.82 18.31
C THR A 436 16.56 4.41 18.19
N VAL A 437 16.29 3.38 17.40
CA VAL A 437 14.96 2.80 17.26
C VAL A 437 14.77 1.76 18.36
N VAL A 438 14.00 2.09 19.38
CA VAL A 438 13.80 1.20 20.54
C VAL A 438 12.52 0.35 20.44
N ARG A 439 11.64 0.68 19.49
CA ARG A 439 10.40 -0.08 19.31
C ARG A 439 9.92 -0.14 17.86
N VAL A 440 9.53 -1.34 17.42
CA VAL A 440 8.89 -1.59 16.13
C VAL A 440 7.46 -2.13 16.31
N PRO A 441 6.46 -1.64 15.55
CA PRO A 441 5.15 -2.28 15.48
C PRO A 441 5.23 -3.68 14.86
N ARG A 442 4.78 -4.70 15.59
CA ARG A 442 4.72 -6.09 15.10
C ARG A 442 3.97 -6.24 13.77
N HIS A 443 2.86 -5.52 13.65
CA HIS A 443 1.94 -5.64 12.52
C HIS A 443 1.96 -4.40 11.63
N VAL A 444 1.99 -4.63 10.32
CA VAL A 444 1.84 -3.64 9.26
C VAL A 444 0.41 -3.67 8.72
N LEU A 445 -0.20 -2.49 8.62
CA LEU A 445 -1.43 -2.30 7.85
C LEU A 445 -1.07 -2.19 6.36
N VAL A 446 -1.41 -3.21 5.58
CA VAL A 446 -1.19 -3.21 4.13
C VAL A 446 -2.36 -2.50 3.46
N VAL A 447 -2.09 -1.39 2.80
CA VAL A 447 -3.07 -0.55 2.11
C VAL A 447 -2.88 -0.69 0.61
N LYS A 448 -3.83 -1.33 -0.08
CA LYS A 448 -3.80 -1.53 -1.53
C LYS A 448 -4.80 -0.61 -2.23
N ALA A 449 -4.33 0.23 -3.15
CA ALA A 449 -5.23 1.07 -3.95
C ALA A 449 -6.10 0.21 -4.90
N THR A 450 -7.39 0.03 -4.57
CA THR A 450 -8.33 -0.76 -5.39
C THR A 450 -9.15 0.10 -6.36
N GLY A 451 -9.18 1.41 -6.16
CA GLY A 451 -9.97 2.35 -6.96
C GLY A 451 -11.43 2.46 -6.51
N ARG A 452 -12.12 3.50 -7.00
CA ARG A 452 -13.52 3.84 -6.66
C ARG A 452 -14.46 3.55 -7.83
N GLY A 453 -14.32 2.35 -8.41
CA GLY A 453 -15.01 1.95 -9.63
C GLY A 453 -14.31 2.43 -10.91
N SER A 454 -15.04 2.43 -12.02
CA SER A 454 -14.51 2.78 -13.34
C SER A 454 -15.30 3.90 -13.99
N TYR A 455 -14.58 4.88 -14.56
CA TYR A 455 -15.16 5.91 -15.41
C TYR A 455 -15.59 5.37 -16.79
N ALA A 456 -14.96 4.27 -17.24
CA ALA A 456 -15.32 3.65 -18.50
C ALA A 456 -16.65 2.92 -18.37
N ARG A 457 -17.67 3.44 -19.07
CA ARG A 457 -19.00 2.84 -19.17
C ARG A 457 -19.08 1.72 -20.18
N THR A 458 -18.07 1.56 -21.02
CA THR A 458 -18.00 0.48 -22.01
C THR A 458 -16.74 -0.32 -21.74
N THR A 459 -16.91 -1.62 -21.51
CA THR A 459 -15.80 -2.57 -21.42
C THR A 459 -15.56 -3.13 -22.82
N PRO A 460 -14.36 -2.93 -23.40
CA PRO A 460 -14.03 -3.54 -24.68
C PRO A 460 -13.67 -5.03 -24.49
N ASP A 461 -13.73 -5.80 -25.57
CA ASP A 461 -13.11 -7.12 -25.68
C ASP A 461 -11.56 -7.02 -25.77
N ARG A 462 -10.88 -8.15 -26.00
CA ARG A 462 -9.43 -8.20 -26.16
C ARG A 462 -8.90 -7.43 -27.38
N PHE A 463 -9.77 -7.09 -28.33
CA PHE A 463 -9.43 -6.41 -29.58
C PHE A 463 -9.79 -4.91 -29.56
N GLY A 464 -10.47 -4.44 -28.52
CA GLY A 464 -10.87 -3.05 -28.37
C GLY A 464 -12.30 -2.72 -28.81
N PHE A 465 -13.10 -3.73 -29.17
CA PHE A 465 -14.50 -3.56 -29.57
C PHE A 465 -15.43 -3.50 -28.35
N PRO A 466 -16.41 -2.58 -28.31
CA PRO A 466 -17.41 -2.49 -27.24
C PRO A 466 -18.13 -3.83 -27.00
N ARG A 467 -18.06 -4.38 -25.78
CA ARG A 467 -18.78 -5.61 -25.42
C ARG A 467 -19.84 -5.40 -24.34
N LEU A 468 -19.50 -4.64 -23.30
CA LEU A 468 -20.32 -4.57 -22.08
C LEU A 468 -20.55 -3.12 -21.67
N ARG A 469 -21.82 -2.71 -21.60
CA ARG A 469 -22.21 -1.39 -21.09
C ARG A 469 -22.48 -1.48 -19.59
N ARG A 470 -21.74 -0.71 -18.80
CA ARG A 470 -21.90 -0.61 -17.35
C ARG A 470 -23.03 0.36 -17.01
N ALA A 471 -23.80 -0.01 -15.99
CA ALA A 471 -24.87 0.82 -15.43
C ALA A 471 -24.33 2.19 -14.98
N ARG A 472 -25.18 3.23 -15.06
CA ARG A 472 -24.85 4.57 -14.52
C ARG A 472 -24.88 4.56 -12.98
N GLY A 473 -25.85 3.86 -12.39
CA GLY A 473 -25.97 3.71 -10.95
C GLY A 473 -24.75 2.99 -10.38
N LYS A 474 -24.07 3.65 -9.44
CA LYS A 474 -22.92 3.08 -8.70
C LYS A 474 -23.32 2.58 -7.31
N GLN A 475 -24.49 2.99 -6.85
CA GLN A 475 -25.07 2.58 -5.58
C GLN A 475 -26.38 1.83 -5.84
N HIS A 476 -26.62 0.78 -5.08
CA HIS A 476 -27.87 0.04 -5.09
C HIS A 476 -28.22 -0.34 -3.65
N PHE A 477 -29.48 -0.19 -3.26
CA PHE A 477 -29.99 -0.53 -1.92
C PHE A 477 -29.18 0.13 -0.78
N GLY A 478 -28.70 1.36 -0.99
CA GLY A 478 -27.90 2.09 -0.01
C GLY A 478 -26.44 1.64 0.11
N TYR A 479 -25.97 0.74 -0.75
CA TYR A 479 -24.61 0.20 -0.75
C TYR A 479 -23.81 0.60 -2.01
N ALA A 480 -22.50 0.77 -1.85
CA ALA A 480 -21.53 0.97 -2.93
C ALA A 480 -20.50 -0.17 -2.98
N THR A 481 -19.96 -0.45 -4.17
CA THR A 481 -18.88 -1.43 -4.30
C THR A 481 -17.63 -0.95 -3.55
N GLY A 482 -17.12 -1.78 -2.65
CA GLY A 482 -16.00 -1.47 -1.77
C GLY A 482 -16.40 -1.17 -0.33
N ASP A 483 -17.69 -0.99 -0.05
CA ASP A 483 -18.20 -0.88 1.33
C ASP A 483 -17.83 -2.12 2.14
N LEU A 484 -17.41 -1.91 3.39
CA LEU A 484 -17.19 -2.96 4.38
C LEU A 484 -18.50 -3.16 5.14
N VAL A 485 -18.98 -4.40 5.16
CA VAL A 485 -20.25 -4.76 5.77
C VAL A 485 -20.09 -5.97 6.69
N ARG A 486 -21.02 -6.10 7.62
CA ARG A 486 -21.30 -7.34 8.34
C ARG A 486 -22.53 -7.97 7.70
N ALA A 487 -22.41 -9.22 7.25
CA ALA A 487 -23.51 -10.04 6.78
C ALA A 487 -23.95 -11.00 7.89
N SER A 488 -25.25 -11.09 8.12
CA SER A 488 -25.86 -12.14 8.93
C SER A 488 -26.57 -13.12 8.00
N VAL A 489 -25.99 -14.29 7.78
CA VAL A 489 -26.55 -15.30 6.89
C VAL A 489 -27.33 -16.32 7.74
N PRO A 490 -28.66 -16.41 7.59
CA PRO A 490 -29.48 -17.19 8.50
C PRO A 490 -29.35 -18.70 8.29
N SER A 491 -29.09 -19.17 7.07
CA SER A 491 -29.09 -20.59 6.74
C SER A 491 -28.19 -20.95 5.55
N GLY A 492 -27.94 -22.25 5.37
CA GLY A 492 -27.14 -22.81 4.28
C GLY A 492 -25.64 -22.93 4.58
N LYS A 493 -24.85 -23.29 3.57
CA LYS A 493 -23.38 -23.51 3.67
C LYS A 493 -22.61 -22.35 4.31
N TRP A 494 -23.16 -21.15 4.21
CA TRP A 494 -22.54 -19.91 4.68
C TRP A 494 -23.27 -19.31 5.88
N ALA A 495 -24.07 -20.09 6.61
CA ALA A 495 -24.75 -19.63 7.82
C ALA A 495 -23.75 -19.03 8.83
N GLY A 496 -24.18 -17.97 9.52
CA GLY A 496 -23.37 -17.23 10.49
C GLY A 496 -23.05 -15.79 10.07
N THR A 497 -22.17 -15.17 10.85
CA THR A 497 -21.78 -13.76 10.67
C THR A 497 -20.48 -13.63 9.90
N TRP A 498 -20.50 -12.86 8.82
CA TRP A 498 -19.34 -12.61 7.96
C TRP A 498 -19.03 -11.13 7.89
N THR A 499 -17.76 -10.75 7.97
CA THR A 499 -17.33 -9.38 7.75
C THR A 499 -16.45 -9.31 6.51
N GLY A 500 -16.73 -8.37 5.62
CA GLY A 500 -16.00 -8.28 4.36
C GLY A 500 -16.47 -7.16 3.45
N ARG A 501 -15.76 -6.98 2.34
CA ARG A 501 -16.10 -5.97 1.34
C ARG A 501 -17.05 -6.52 0.29
N ILE A 502 -18.01 -5.70 -0.11
CA ILE A 502 -19.01 -6.09 -1.11
C ILE A 502 -18.71 -5.55 -2.50
N SER A 503 -19.13 -6.33 -3.50
CA SER A 503 -19.37 -5.88 -4.87
C SER A 503 -20.87 -5.82 -5.08
N VAL A 504 -21.37 -4.61 -5.33
CA VAL A 504 -22.80 -4.31 -5.37
C VAL A 504 -23.39 -4.73 -6.71
N ARG A 505 -24.62 -5.24 -6.68
CA ARG A 505 -25.37 -5.68 -7.85
C ARG A 505 -26.77 -5.08 -7.82
N ALA A 506 -27.28 -4.70 -9.00
CA ALA A 506 -28.60 -4.08 -9.15
C ALA A 506 -29.77 -4.96 -8.68
N ARG A 507 -29.60 -6.29 -8.68
CA ARG A 507 -30.60 -7.26 -8.21
C ARG A 507 -30.72 -7.41 -6.68
N GLY A 508 -29.96 -6.63 -5.89
CA GLY A 508 -30.01 -6.69 -4.42
C GLY A 508 -29.29 -7.89 -3.78
N GLN A 509 -28.70 -8.78 -4.59
CA GLN A 509 -27.84 -9.88 -4.15
C GLN A 509 -26.37 -9.48 -4.33
N HIS A 510 -25.76 -8.91 -3.30
CA HIS A 510 -24.41 -8.37 -3.34
C HIS A 510 -23.37 -9.45 -3.10
N SER A 511 -22.23 -9.38 -3.79
CA SER A 511 -21.16 -10.37 -3.62
C SER A 511 -20.19 -9.91 -2.52
N LEU A 512 -20.22 -10.55 -1.37
CA LEU A 512 -19.32 -10.35 -0.24
C LEU A 512 -18.05 -11.19 -0.39
N ALA A 513 -16.89 -10.57 -0.19
CA ALA A 513 -15.63 -11.27 -0.06
C ALA A 513 -15.38 -11.65 1.41
N THR A 514 -15.13 -12.93 1.68
CA THR A 514 -14.84 -13.50 2.99
C THR A 514 -13.52 -14.27 2.95
N PRO A 515 -12.92 -14.65 4.09
CA PRO A 515 -11.72 -15.50 4.11
C PRO A 515 -11.91 -16.86 3.39
N ARG A 516 -13.12 -17.44 3.43
CA ARG A 516 -13.44 -18.72 2.78
C ARG A 516 -13.80 -18.60 1.29
N GLY A 517 -13.82 -17.38 0.74
CA GLY A 517 -14.21 -17.12 -0.64
C GLY A 517 -15.32 -16.09 -0.78
N ARG A 518 -16.07 -16.13 -1.89
CA ARG A 518 -17.10 -15.13 -2.19
C ARG A 518 -18.49 -15.72 -2.03
N ILE A 519 -19.38 -14.95 -1.40
CA ILE A 519 -20.79 -15.29 -1.23
C ILE A 519 -21.69 -14.21 -1.78
N ASN A 520 -22.88 -14.59 -2.26
CA ASN A 520 -23.91 -13.63 -2.59
C ASN A 520 -24.86 -13.52 -1.39
N VAL A 521 -25.09 -12.30 -0.93
CA VAL A 521 -25.92 -12.00 0.24
C VAL A 521 -26.97 -10.96 -0.15
N ASN A 522 -28.21 -11.18 0.28
CA ASN A 522 -29.27 -10.21 0.13
C ASN A 522 -28.94 -8.94 0.92
N HIS A 523 -29.14 -7.75 0.33
CA HIS A 523 -28.90 -6.46 0.97
C HIS A 523 -29.61 -6.29 2.33
N ARG A 524 -30.76 -6.94 2.55
CA ARG A 524 -31.48 -6.94 3.85
C ARG A 524 -30.71 -7.61 4.98
N ASN A 525 -29.81 -8.52 4.63
CA ASN A 525 -28.98 -9.27 5.58
C ASN A 525 -27.61 -8.62 5.79
N LEU A 526 -27.41 -7.41 5.27
CA LEU A 526 -26.18 -6.65 5.39
C LEU A 526 -26.37 -5.49 6.36
N ARG A 527 -25.33 -5.23 7.15
CA ARG A 527 -25.16 -4.02 7.93
C ARG A 527 -23.89 -3.33 7.49
N LEU A 528 -24.00 -2.07 7.07
CA LEU A 528 -22.84 -1.25 6.74
C LEU A 528 -21.99 -1.03 7.99
N LEU A 529 -20.69 -1.31 7.89
CA LEU A 529 -19.72 -1.01 8.94
C LEU A 529 -18.85 0.18 8.58
N GLN A 530 -18.46 0.32 7.31
CA GLN A 530 -17.63 1.41 6.82
C GLN A 530 -17.81 1.59 5.32
N ARG A 531 -17.91 2.85 4.86
CA ARG A 531 -17.97 3.17 3.43
C ARG A 531 -16.65 2.88 2.72
N GLY A 532 -16.75 2.44 1.47
CA GLY A 532 -15.61 2.19 0.61
C GLY A 532 -14.86 3.47 0.28
N ASP A 533 -13.60 3.55 0.66
CA ASP A 533 -12.78 4.76 0.48
C ASP A 533 -11.80 4.69 -0.72
N GLY A 534 -11.91 3.62 -1.51
CA GLY A 534 -11.07 3.34 -2.67
C GLY A 534 -9.85 2.47 -2.40
N TYR A 535 -9.65 2.03 -1.16
CA TYR A 535 -8.55 1.16 -0.75
C TYR A 535 -9.04 -0.18 -0.20
N GLY A 536 -8.18 -1.18 -0.33
CA GLY A 536 -8.28 -2.43 0.39
C GLY A 536 -7.25 -2.46 1.50
N TYR A 537 -7.64 -3.06 2.61
CA TYR A 537 -6.82 -3.17 3.80
C TYR A 537 -6.56 -4.64 4.12
N GLY A 538 -5.34 -4.94 4.53
CA GLY A 538 -4.92 -6.24 5.05
C GLY A 538 -3.90 -6.04 6.16
N ARG A 539 -3.47 -7.14 6.79
CA ARG A 539 -2.45 -7.13 7.83
C ARG A 539 -1.32 -8.07 7.43
N ARG A 540 -0.08 -7.69 7.73
CA ARG A 540 1.11 -8.53 7.62
C ARG A 540 1.96 -8.31 8.87
N ASP A 541 2.73 -9.30 9.27
CA ASP A 541 3.78 -9.11 10.27
C ASP A 541 5.03 -8.53 9.60
N ASP A 542 5.68 -7.54 10.23
CA ASP A 542 6.88 -6.90 9.66
C ASP A 542 8.17 -7.66 10.01
N ILE A 543 8.12 -8.48 11.06
CA ILE A 543 9.24 -9.25 11.62
C ILE A 543 8.86 -10.74 11.69
N ALA A 544 7.94 -11.22 10.84
CA ALA A 544 7.72 -12.66 10.73
C ALA A 544 8.88 -13.31 9.96
N ASP A 545 9.35 -14.40 10.55
CA ASP A 545 10.40 -15.32 10.16
C ASP A 545 10.27 -15.81 8.70
N ASP A 546 11.39 -15.83 7.96
CA ASP A 546 11.45 -16.37 6.60
C ASP A 546 11.31 -17.93 6.60
N SER A 547 11.22 -18.57 7.78
CA SER A 547 10.93 -20.00 7.95
C SER A 547 9.52 -20.43 7.51
N LEU A 548 8.55 -19.51 7.34
CA LEU A 548 7.24 -19.80 6.74
C LEU A 548 7.19 -19.60 5.22
N GLY A 549 8.36 -19.50 4.58
CA GLY A 549 8.53 -19.51 3.11
C GLY A 549 8.16 -20.84 2.42
N LYS A 550 7.74 -21.88 3.16
CA LYS A 550 7.25 -23.16 2.61
C LYS A 550 6.01 -23.71 3.31
N SER A 551 4.93 -22.91 3.37
CA SER A 551 3.58 -23.47 3.57
C SER A 551 2.51 -22.58 2.92
N LEU A 552 2.69 -22.30 1.62
CA LEU A 552 1.54 -22.21 0.72
C LEU A 552 1.15 -23.65 0.37
N GLU A 553 0.33 -24.27 1.20
CA GLU A 553 -0.33 -25.52 0.83
C GLU A 553 -1.07 -25.30 -0.50
N ARG A 554 -0.58 -26.02 -1.50
CA ARG A 554 -1.29 -26.30 -2.75
C ARG A 554 -2.60 -26.99 -2.36
N LEU A 555 -3.73 -26.31 -2.48
CA LEU A 555 -5.00 -27.02 -2.62
C LEU A 555 -5.03 -27.65 -4.03
N PRO A 556 -5.33 -28.96 -4.13
CA PRO A 556 -5.04 -29.75 -5.32
C PRO A 556 -5.96 -29.38 -6.48
N VAL A 557 -5.35 -29.39 -7.67
CA VAL A 557 -6.03 -29.54 -8.95
C VAL A 557 -6.33 -31.03 -9.10
N ALA A 558 -7.60 -31.38 -9.29
CA ALA A 558 -8.04 -32.62 -9.95
C ALA A 558 -9.41 -32.30 -10.57
N SER A 559 -9.42 -32.10 -11.90
CA SER A 559 -9.92 -33.05 -12.91
C SER A 559 -11.38 -32.78 -13.23
#